data_AF-A0A949JMK8-F1
#
_entry.id   AF-A0A949JMK8-F1
#
_cell.length_a   1.000
_cell.length_b   1.000
_cell.length_c   1.000
_cell.angle_alpha   90.00
_cell.angle_beta   90.00
_cell.angle_gamma   90.00
#
_symmetry.space_group_name_H-M   'P 1'
#
loop_
_entity.id
_entity.type
_entity.pdbx_description
1 polymer ?
#
loop_
_entity_poly.entity_id
_entity_poly.type
_entity_poly.pdbx_seq_one_letter_code
_entity_poly.pdbx_strand_id
1 'polypeptide(L)'
;MELAAVDFVFAIAVVILALRAAIRGFVKELLGTAALILGIVAAVLFSGLASGLIDDLVGSSVWSQVIAFLGIFLIVYLVMKIFEGALNRLIERIHLNQLDHALGLFLGIVEGIVVVFVFLLLIQIQPFFEPETLIGGSLFARVLVPFLPFAAEFFRTGRLSV
;
A
#
# COMPACT_ATOMS: atom_id res chain seq x y z
N MET A 1 -14.14 5.26 29.28
CA MET A 1 -13.39 4.84 28.07
C MET A 1 -11.98 5.34 28.27
N GLU A 2 -11.06 4.48 28.71
CA GLU A 2 -9.65 4.85 28.78
C GLU A 2 -9.02 4.56 27.42
N LEU A 3 -8.41 5.56 26.79
CA LEU A 3 -7.67 5.40 25.54
C LEU A 3 -6.38 4.63 25.85
N ALA A 4 -6.16 3.52 25.15
CA ALA A 4 -4.91 2.78 25.30
C ALA A 4 -3.75 3.60 24.72
N ALA A 5 -2.54 3.46 25.26
CA ALA A 5 -1.35 4.15 24.72
C ALA A 5 -1.15 3.87 23.21
N VAL A 6 -1.51 2.67 22.76
CA VAL A 6 -1.46 2.26 21.35
C VAL A 6 -2.43 3.06 20.46
N ASP A 7 -3.56 3.54 20.99
CA ASP A 7 -4.50 4.35 20.20
C ASP A 7 -3.88 5.69 19.80
N PHE A 8 -3.04 6.28 20.66
CA PHE A 8 -2.31 7.49 20.32
C PHE A 8 -1.28 7.25 19.22
N VAL A 9 -0.60 6.10 19.25
CA VAL A 9 0.36 5.71 18.20
C VAL A 9 -0.36 5.56 16.86
N PHE A 10 -1.48 4.84 16.82
CA PHE A 10 -2.27 4.67 15.61
C PHE A 10 -2.89 5.98 15.12
N ALA A 11 -3.43 6.81 16.01
CA ALA A 11 -3.96 8.11 15.65
C ALA A 11 -2.88 9.02 15.05
N ILE A 12 -1.68 9.07 15.64
CA ILE A 12 -0.55 9.83 15.11
C ILE A 12 -0.14 9.30 13.73
N ALA A 13 -0.07 7.98 13.55
CA ALA A 13 0.26 7.38 12.25
C ALA A 13 -0.76 7.78 11.17
N VAL A 14 -2.06 7.69 11.47
CA VAL A 14 -3.14 8.11 10.56
C VAL A 14 -3.02 9.60 10.23
N VAL A 15 -2.80 10.45 11.23
CA VAL A 15 -2.66 11.90 11.02
C VAL A 15 -1.45 12.22 10.14
N ILE A 16 -0.30 11.58 10.38
CA ILE A 16 0.91 11.79 9.56
C ILE A 16 0.64 11.38 8.11
N LEU A 17 0.00 10.23 7.89
CA LEU A 17 -0.32 9.74 6.54
C LEU A 17 -1.36 10.64 5.84
N ALA A 18 -2.39 11.07 6.56
CA ALA A 18 -3.39 12.03 6.08
C ALA A 18 -2.75 13.35 5.67
N LEU A 19 -1.88 13.93 6.51
CA LEU A 19 -1.19 15.19 6.20
C LEU A 19 -0.21 15.02 5.04
N ARG A 20 0.54 13.91 4.98
CA ARG A 20 1.43 13.59 3.86
C ARG A 20 0.65 13.54 2.54
N ALA A 21 -0.48 12.85 2.51
CA ALA A 21 -1.31 12.73 1.31
C ALA A 21 -2.00 14.05 0.95
N ALA A 22 -2.41 14.85 1.95
CA ALA A 22 -2.93 16.19 1.73
C ALA A 22 -1.89 17.13 1.09
N ILE A 23 -0.63 17.04 1.51
CA ILE A 23 0.48 17.84 0.94
C ILE A 23 0.85 17.34 -0.46
N ARG A 24 0.76 16.03 -0.71
CA ARG A 24 1.11 15.45 -2.01
C ARG A 24 0.03 15.64 -3.07
N GLY A 25 -1.23 15.59 -2.67
CA GLY A 25 -2.37 15.56 -3.58
C GLY A 25 -2.88 14.14 -3.85
N PHE A 26 -4.20 14.02 -4.08
CA PHE A 26 -4.89 12.77 -4.38
C PHE A 26 -4.31 12.06 -5.60
N VAL A 27 -4.07 12.78 -6.69
CA VAL A 27 -3.57 12.16 -7.92
C VAL A 27 -2.20 11.53 -7.74
N LYS A 28 -1.30 12.19 -7.00
CA LYS A 28 0.03 11.63 -6.73
C LYS A 28 -0.04 10.38 -5.87
N GLU A 29 -0.91 10.38 -4.87
CA GLU A 29 -1.01 9.21 -3.99
C GLU A 29 -1.71 8.04 -4.70
N LEU A 30 -2.81 8.29 -5.41
CA LEU A 30 -3.52 7.26 -6.19
C LEU A 30 -2.64 6.67 -7.30
N LEU A 31 -2.02 7.51 -8.12
CA LEU A 31 -1.18 7.02 -9.22
C LEU A 31 0.15 6.46 -8.72
N GLY A 32 0.68 6.95 -7.60
CA GLY A 32 1.85 6.36 -6.95
C GLY A 32 1.59 4.93 -6.46
N THR A 33 0.44 4.72 -5.81
CA THR A 33 -0.01 3.40 -5.38
C THR A 33 -0.32 2.50 -6.59
N ALA A 34 -0.98 3.03 -7.62
CA ALA A 34 -1.21 2.30 -8.86
C ALA A 34 0.10 1.91 -9.57
N ALA A 35 1.10 2.80 -9.59
CA ALA A 35 2.41 2.52 -10.18
C ALA A 35 3.09 1.32 -9.51
N LEU A 36 3.00 1.25 -8.17
CA LEU A 36 3.56 0.15 -7.40
C LEU A 36 2.81 -1.15 -7.67
N ILE A 37 1.47 -1.14 -7.60
CA ILE A 37 0.64 -2.34 -7.83
C ILE A 37 0.82 -2.85 -9.27
N LEU A 38 0.67 -1.99 -10.26
CA LEU A 38 0.80 -2.36 -11.68
C LEU A 38 2.23 -2.82 -12.01
N GLY A 39 3.24 -2.18 -11.43
CA GLY A 39 4.63 -2.59 -11.57
C GLY A 39 4.86 -4.01 -11.04
N ILE A 40 4.36 -4.32 -9.84
CA ILE A 40 4.49 -5.66 -9.26
C ILE A 40 3.72 -6.69 -10.09
N VAL A 41 2.47 -6.39 -10.46
CA VAL A 41 1.63 -7.30 -11.26
C VAL A 41 2.31 -7.59 -12.60
N ALA A 42 2.78 -6.56 -13.31
CA ALA A 42 3.51 -6.75 -14.56
C ALA A 42 4.79 -7.57 -14.35
N ALA A 43 5.57 -7.28 -13.31
CA ALA A 43 6.79 -8.02 -13.03
C ALA A 43 6.53 -9.50 -12.71
N VAL A 44 5.50 -9.82 -11.92
CA VAL A 44 5.09 -11.20 -11.64
C VAL A 44 4.68 -11.92 -12.93
N LEU A 45 3.88 -11.27 -13.77
CA LEU A 45 3.34 -11.90 -14.98
C LEU A 45 4.38 -12.09 -16.09
N PHE A 46 5.29 -11.13 -16.27
CA PHE A 46 6.18 -11.08 -17.43
C PHE A 46 7.64 -11.45 -17.12
N SER A 47 8.06 -11.53 -15.85
CA SER A 47 9.44 -11.86 -15.49
C SER A 47 9.89 -13.22 -16.01
N GLY A 48 9.01 -14.23 -16.00
CA GLY A 48 9.32 -15.55 -16.56
C GLY A 48 9.64 -15.47 -18.06
N LEU A 49 8.85 -14.73 -18.83
CA LEU A 49 9.06 -14.54 -20.26
C LEU A 49 10.32 -13.71 -20.55
N ALA A 50 10.56 -12.66 -19.78
CA ALA A 50 11.71 -11.78 -19.96
C ALA A 50 13.03 -12.41 -19.48
N SER A 51 12.99 -13.38 -18.56
CA SER A 51 14.18 -14.06 -18.06
C SER A 51 14.96 -14.77 -19.16
N GLY A 52 14.27 -15.36 -20.14
CA GLY A 52 14.92 -16.03 -21.29
C GLY A 52 15.77 -15.09 -22.15
N LEU A 53 15.46 -13.79 -22.19
CA LEU A 53 16.28 -12.78 -22.89
C LEU A 53 17.54 -12.40 -22.08
N ILE A 54 17.49 -12.60 -20.76
CA ILE A 54 18.58 -12.26 -19.83
C ILE A 54 19.49 -13.46 -19.60
N ASP A 55 18.99 -14.68 -19.79
CA ASP A 55 19.75 -15.93 -19.70
C ASP A 55 20.99 -15.91 -20.59
N ASP A 56 20.94 -15.26 -21.76
CA ASP A 56 22.08 -15.12 -22.67
C ASP A 56 23.20 -14.22 -22.13
N LEU A 57 22.90 -13.30 -21.19
CA LEU A 57 23.87 -12.38 -20.60
C LEU A 57 24.45 -12.89 -19.27
N VAL A 58 23.63 -13.54 -18.44
CA VAL A 58 23.96 -13.86 -17.04
C VAL A 58 23.99 -15.37 -16.76
N GLY A 59 23.59 -16.18 -17.76
CA GLY A 59 23.37 -17.61 -17.59
C GLY A 59 22.01 -17.90 -16.96
N SER A 60 21.39 -19.02 -17.36
CA SER A 60 20.10 -19.45 -16.82
C SER A 60 20.22 -19.75 -15.32
N SER A 61 19.61 -18.90 -14.50
CA SER A 61 19.72 -18.92 -13.05
C SER A 61 18.53 -18.19 -12.42
N VAL A 62 18.28 -18.43 -11.14
CA VAL A 62 17.30 -17.64 -10.35
C VAL A 62 17.60 -16.13 -10.47
N TRP A 63 18.87 -15.76 -10.63
CA TRP A 63 19.28 -14.37 -10.81
C TRP A 63 18.74 -13.73 -12.10
N SER A 64 18.60 -14.45 -13.21
CA SER A 64 18.05 -13.88 -14.44
C SER A 64 16.58 -13.51 -14.27
N GLN A 65 15.81 -14.36 -13.57
CA GLN A 65 14.42 -14.11 -13.23
C GLN A 65 14.27 -12.92 -12.27
N VAL A 66 15.14 -12.80 -11.26
CA VAL A 66 15.14 -11.64 -10.35
C VAL A 66 15.46 -10.35 -11.10
N ILE A 67 16.45 -10.37 -12.00
CA ILE A 67 16.81 -9.20 -12.81
C ILE A 67 15.66 -8.83 -13.76
N ALA A 68 15.02 -9.82 -14.39
CA ALA A 68 13.86 -9.62 -15.26
C ALA A 68 12.69 -8.97 -14.49
N PHE A 69 12.39 -9.49 -13.31
CA PHE A 69 11.36 -8.96 -12.42
C PHE A 69 11.64 -7.50 -12.07
N LEU A 70 12.85 -7.19 -11.59
CA LEU A 70 13.23 -5.82 -11.22
C LEU A 70 13.22 -4.89 -12.42
N GLY A 71 13.69 -5.33 -13.58
CA GLY A 71 13.68 -4.57 -14.82
C GLY A 71 12.26 -4.18 -15.23
N ILE A 72 11.35 -5.15 -15.29
CA ILE A 72 9.94 -4.89 -15.65
C ILE A 72 9.26 -3.99 -14.61
N PHE A 73 9.44 -4.29 -13.32
CA PHE A 73 8.90 -3.48 -12.23
C PHE A 73 9.32 -2.02 -12.39
N LEU A 74 10.63 -1.77 -12.56
CA LEU A 74 11.18 -0.42 -12.69
C LEU A 74 10.66 0.28 -13.94
N ILE A 75 10.62 -0.39 -15.09
CA ILE A 75 10.12 0.21 -16.34
C ILE A 75 8.67 0.65 -16.17
N VAL A 76 7.80 -0.25 -15.71
CA VAL A 76 6.37 0.05 -15.54
C VAL A 76 6.17 1.13 -14.48
N TYR A 77 6.87 1.03 -13.35
CA TYR A 77 6.83 2.03 -12.29
C TYR A 77 7.22 3.42 -12.81
N LEU A 78 8.33 3.53 -13.55
CA LEU A 78 8.82 4.79 -14.12
C LEU A 78 7.83 5.39 -15.12
N VAL A 79 7.25 4.57 -16.01
CA VAL A 79 6.22 5.02 -16.96
C VAL A 79 5.01 5.58 -16.21
N MET A 80 4.55 4.90 -15.17
CA MET A 80 3.43 5.38 -14.35
C MET A 80 3.78 6.66 -13.59
N LYS A 81 5.02 6.83 -13.09
CA LYS A 81 5.48 8.07 -12.47
C LYS A 81 5.53 9.25 -13.45
N ILE A 82 5.89 9.01 -14.71
CA ILE A 82 5.83 10.04 -15.76
C ILE A 82 4.38 10.45 -16.01
N PHE A 83 3.47 9.46 -16.10
CA PHE A 83 2.04 9.70 -16.27
C PHE A 83 1.45 10.49 -15.09
N GLU A 84 1.81 10.14 -13.85
CA GLU A 84 1.46 10.89 -12.64
C GLU A 84 1.87 12.36 -12.74
N GLY A 85 3.12 12.62 -13.12
CA GLY A 85 3.62 13.99 -13.28
C GLY A 85 2.84 14.77 -14.35
N ALA A 86 2.46 14.12 -15.46
CA ALA A 86 1.67 14.74 -16.51
C ALA A 86 0.24 15.08 -16.04
N LEU A 87 -0.43 14.15 -15.34
CA LEU A 87 -1.78 14.38 -14.83
C LEU A 87 -1.81 15.46 -13.73
N ASN A 88 -0.81 15.47 -12.85
CA ASN A 88 -0.67 16.51 -11.84
C ASN A 88 -0.54 17.92 -12.47
N ARG A 89 0.26 18.06 -13.53
CA ARG A 89 0.37 19.33 -14.28
C ARG A 89 -0.95 19.76 -14.93
N LEU A 90 -1.78 18.80 -15.35
CA LEU A 90 -3.12 19.09 -15.88
C LEU A 90 -4.04 19.63 -14.79
N ILE A 91 -4.03 19.03 -13.60
CA ILE A 91 -4.81 19.51 -12.43
C ILE A 91 -4.42 20.93 -12.03
N GLU A 92 -3.12 21.22 -12.02
CA GLU A 92 -2.60 22.56 -11.75
C GLU A 92 -3.12 23.58 -12.76
N ARG A 93 -3.20 23.22 -14.06
CA ARG A 93 -3.71 24.12 -15.11
C ARG A 93 -5.20 24.41 -15.01
N ILE A 94 -6.00 23.46 -14.55
CA ILE A 94 -7.45 23.63 -14.39
C ILE A 94 -7.83 24.21 -13.01
N HIS A 95 -6.84 24.67 -12.23
CA HIS A 95 -7.03 25.29 -10.91
C HIS A 95 -7.75 24.37 -9.88
N LEU A 96 -7.71 23.05 -10.06
CA LEU A 96 -8.31 22.08 -9.14
C LEU A 96 -7.34 21.61 -8.04
N ASN A 97 -6.21 22.29 -7.86
CA ASN A 97 -5.18 21.90 -6.89
C ASN A 97 -5.73 21.78 -5.46
N GLN A 98 -6.59 22.70 -5.03
CA GLN A 98 -7.18 22.66 -3.68
C GLN A 98 -8.07 21.42 -3.47
N LEU A 99 -8.87 21.07 -4.48
CA LEU A 99 -9.71 19.87 -4.44
C LEU A 99 -8.84 18.62 -4.41
N ASP A 100 -7.78 18.56 -5.23
CA ASP A 100 -6.84 17.43 -5.26
C ASP A 100 -6.16 17.22 -3.90
N HIS A 101 -5.77 18.29 -3.20
CA HIS A 101 -5.18 18.19 -1.86
C HIS A 101 -6.22 17.80 -0.80
N ALA A 102 -7.45 18.28 -0.89
CA ALA A 102 -8.54 17.89 0.00
C ALA A 102 -8.92 16.41 -0.16
N LEU A 103 -8.98 15.91 -1.40
CA LEU A 103 -9.16 14.49 -1.68
C LEU A 103 -7.95 13.67 -1.23
N GLY A 104 -6.74 14.25 -1.31
CA GLY A 104 -5.52 13.65 -0.79
C GLY A 104 -5.59 13.41 0.72
N LEU A 105 -6.13 14.36 1.49
CA LEU A 105 -6.38 14.18 2.92
C LEU A 105 -7.28 12.96 3.19
N PHE A 106 -8.40 12.86 2.48
CA PHE A 106 -9.33 11.74 2.64
C PHE A 106 -8.66 10.40 2.31
N LEU A 107 -7.93 10.33 1.20
CA LEU A 107 -7.19 9.14 0.81
C LEU A 107 -6.13 8.76 1.85
N GLY A 108 -5.38 9.72 2.38
CA GLY A 108 -4.37 9.46 3.41
C GLY A 108 -4.95 9.00 4.75
N ILE A 109 -6.18 9.41 5.09
CA ILE A 109 -6.90 8.84 6.24
C ILE A 109 -7.21 7.36 5.97
N VAL A 110 -7.75 7.04 4.80
CA VAL A 110 -8.06 5.66 4.40
C VAL A 110 -6.79 4.81 4.41
N GLU A 111 -5.70 5.29 3.81
CA GLU A 111 -4.40 4.61 3.83
C GLU A 111 -3.88 4.43 5.25
N GLY A 112 -4.01 5.45 6.11
CA GLY A 112 -3.66 5.35 7.52
C GLY A 112 -4.42 4.24 8.24
N ILE A 113 -5.73 4.15 8.02
CA ILE A 113 -6.58 3.09 8.58
C ILE A 113 -6.15 1.71 8.05
N VAL A 114 -5.86 1.60 6.75
CA VAL A 114 -5.37 0.35 6.14
C VAL A 114 -4.02 -0.06 6.75
N VAL A 115 -3.11 0.88 6.97
CA VAL A 115 -1.82 0.62 7.63
C VAL A 115 -2.04 0.12 9.06
N VAL A 116 -2.88 0.80 9.85
CA VAL A 116 -3.23 0.35 11.21
C VAL A 116 -3.86 -1.04 11.19
N PHE A 117 -4.75 -1.32 10.24
CA PHE A 117 -5.37 -2.63 10.06
C PHE A 117 -4.33 -3.73 9.80
N VAL A 118 -3.36 -3.48 8.91
CA VAL A 118 -2.25 -4.42 8.67
C VAL A 118 -1.41 -4.62 9.93
N PHE A 119 -1.12 -3.57 10.69
CA PHE A 119 -0.40 -3.72 11.96
C PHE A 119 -1.16 -4.56 12.99
N LEU A 120 -2.48 -4.38 13.11
CA LEU A 120 -3.31 -5.21 13.98
C LEU A 120 -3.30 -6.69 13.54
N LEU A 121 -3.34 -6.95 12.24
CA LEU A 121 -3.20 -8.30 11.70
C LEU A 121 -1.85 -8.91 12.07
N LEU A 122 -0.75 -8.15 11.93
CA LEU A 122 0.59 -8.59 12.31
C LEU A 122 0.69 -8.86 13.82
N ILE A 123 0.08 -8.03 14.67
CA ILE A 123 0.04 -8.22 16.13
C ILE A 123 -0.70 -9.51 16.51
N GLN A 124 -1.72 -9.92 15.75
CA GLN A 124 -2.43 -11.18 16.02
C GLN A 124 -1.71 -12.43 15.52
N ILE A 125 -0.97 -12.33 14.41
CA ILE A 125 -0.30 -13.49 13.80
C ILE A 125 1.06 -13.78 14.46
N GLN A 126 1.70 -12.77 15.05
CA GLN A 126 3.01 -12.93 15.67
C GLN A 126 2.98 -13.84 16.92
N PRO A 127 4.02 -14.66 17.17
CA PRO A 127 4.06 -15.63 18.28
C PRO A 127 4.76 -15.13 19.57
N PHE A 128 5.25 -13.90 19.60
CA PHE A 128 6.13 -13.37 20.65
C PHE A 128 5.40 -12.73 21.83
N PHE A 129 4.25 -12.08 21.60
CA PHE A 129 3.51 -11.29 22.60
C PHE A 129 2.02 -11.66 22.60
N GLU A 130 1.37 -11.58 23.77
CA GLU A 130 -0.07 -11.77 23.90
C GLU A 130 -0.82 -10.53 23.37
N PRO A 131 -1.67 -10.66 22.32
CA PRO A 131 -2.37 -9.51 21.74
C PRO A 131 -3.17 -8.71 22.76
N GLU A 132 -3.82 -9.37 23.72
CA GLU A 132 -4.64 -8.73 24.76
C GLU A 132 -3.85 -7.68 25.56
N THR A 133 -2.57 -7.95 25.83
CA THR A 133 -1.70 -7.01 26.57
C THR A 133 -1.39 -5.74 25.80
N LEU A 134 -1.32 -5.83 24.47
CA LEU A 134 -0.95 -4.73 23.58
C LEU A 134 -2.16 -3.92 23.11
N ILE A 135 -3.28 -4.59 22.83
CA ILE A 135 -4.44 -3.99 22.15
C ILE A 135 -5.78 -4.16 22.89
N GLY A 136 -5.82 -4.80 24.06
CA GLY A 136 -7.08 -5.12 24.76
C GLY A 136 -7.97 -3.92 25.10
N GLY A 137 -7.38 -2.74 25.33
CA GLY A 137 -8.12 -1.48 25.57
C GLY A 137 -8.27 -0.57 24.36
N SER A 138 -7.76 -0.97 23.18
CA SER A 138 -7.65 -0.08 22.01
C SER A 138 -8.99 0.14 21.32
N LEU A 139 -9.34 1.41 21.09
CA LEU A 139 -10.49 1.78 20.25
C LEU A 139 -10.30 1.32 18.80
N PHE A 140 -9.10 1.50 18.24
CA PHE A 140 -8.81 1.06 16.89
C PHE A 140 -8.95 -0.46 16.76
N ALA A 141 -8.40 -1.22 17.72
CA ALA A 141 -8.57 -2.67 17.73
C ALA A 141 -10.04 -3.05 17.84
N ARG A 142 -10.80 -2.44 18.73
CA ARG A 142 -12.24 -2.73 18.89
C ARG A 142 -13.04 -2.51 17.60
N VAL A 143 -12.70 -1.48 16.83
CA VAL A 143 -13.40 -1.16 15.57
C VAL A 143 -12.90 -2.04 14.42
N LEU A 144 -11.59 -2.30 14.34
CA LEU A 144 -10.96 -2.92 13.16
C LEU A 144 -10.79 -4.44 13.28
N VAL A 145 -10.59 -4.99 14.48
CA VAL A 145 -10.42 -6.44 14.71
C VAL A 145 -11.59 -7.28 14.19
N PRO A 146 -12.86 -6.86 14.31
CA PRO A 146 -13.99 -7.62 13.75
C PRO A 146 -13.90 -7.86 12.24
N PHE A 147 -13.13 -7.04 11.51
CA PHE A 147 -12.93 -7.17 10.06
C PHE A 147 -11.72 -8.06 9.70
N LEU A 148 -10.89 -8.46 10.68
CA LEU A 148 -9.70 -9.29 10.42
C LEU A 148 -10.03 -10.68 9.82
N PRO A 149 -11.06 -11.42 10.28
CA PRO A 149 -11.37 -12.74 9.71
C PRO A 149 -11.65 -12.68 8.21
N PHE A 150 -12.32 -11.63 7.74
CA PHE A 150 -12.59 -11.40 6.32
C PHE A 150 -11.29 -11.23 5.51
N ALA A 151 -10.33 -10.47 6.04
CA ALA A 151 -9.02 -10.33 5.40
C ALA A 151 -8.25 -11.65 5.41
N ALA A 152 -8.24 -12.37 6.53
CA ALA A 152 -7.57 -13.66 6.65
C ALA A 152 -8.14 -14.70 5.68
N GLU A 153 -9.46 -14.73 5.50
CA GLU A 153 -10.14 -15.61 4.56
C GLU A 153 -9.84 -15.26 3.11
N PHE A 154 -9.79 -13.96 2.77
CA PHE A 154 -9.36 -13.49 1.45
C PHE A 154 -7.96 -13.99 1.09
N PHE A 155 -7.00 -13.87 2.02
CA PHE A 155 -5.63 -14.35 1.79
C PHE A 155 -5.54 -15.87 1.69
N ARG A 156 -6.40 -16.62 2.40
CA ARG A 156 -6.40 -18.08 2.36
C ARG A 156 -7.09 -18.65 1.13
N THR A 157 -8.18 -18.05 0.67
CA THR A 157 -9.07 -18.62 -0.36
C THR A 157 -9.01 -17.88 -1.69
N GLY A 158 -8.44 -16.68 -1.74
CA GLY A 158 -8.48 -15.81 -2.92
C GLY A 158 -9.87 -15.32 -3.30
N ARG A 159 -10.88 -15.47 -2.42
CA ARG A 159 -12.28 -15.07 -2.66
C ARG A 159 -12.86 -14.38 -1.42
N LEU A 160 -13.78 -13.45 -1.65
CA LEU A 160 -14.62 -12.86 -0.61
C LEU A 160 -15.95 -13.59 -0.63
N SER A 161 -16.20 -14.47 0.34
CA SER A 161 -17.55 -15.00 0.60
C SER A 161 -18.34 -13.92 1.32
N VAL A 162 -18.97 -13.05 0.54
CA VAL A 162 -19.99 -12.11 1.01
C VAL A 162 -21.34 -12.81 1.02
#